data_AF-A0A4R7TC14-F1
#
_entry.id   AF-A0A4R7TC14-F1
#
_cell.length_a   1.000
_cell.length_b   1.000
_cell.length_c   1.000
_cell.angle_alpha   90.00
_cell.angle_beta   90.00
_cell.angle_gamma   90.00
#
_symmetry.space_group_name_H-M   'P 1'
#
loop_
_entity.id
_entity.type
_entity.pdbx_description
1 polymer ?
#
loop_
_entity_poly.entity_id
_entity_poly.type
_entity_poly.pdbx_seq_one_letter_code
_entity_poly.pdbx_strand_id
1 'polypeptide(L)'
;MSHPALGAPIWRSTFEGVGFRSSGQLGAMRARVEDVDATVLEDGLGRLSMMFTQVGRRSAMQYEVAVPLDVTAQQVAQLLASAFERAHPETREKSTAPDSPAEQGRVRVGGALVEREQAFEWAREYLTGSSAWAYPAYDAYDARSAPDSIEDADLLAPVLLNVHRLTLKAYYGLQQQRNRLQECLAAIPEDAELASAGDDDLEPIRLLFAVLDAPGIPDVQGTILAKILHRKRPGFIPLYDERVRRCYQVGPRAPLPVRRGRPWGEFFVALAMAMRKDLVDQYDTWAEIADLASDPPISLLRALDIVAWRAGGDRSPTELPDLPGT
;
A
#
# COMPACT_ATOMS: atom_id res chain seq x y z
N MET A 1 -8.85 -24.40 -48.39
CA MET A 1 -8.05 -23.26 -47.88
C MET A 1 -8.14 -23.31 -46.37
N SER A 2 -7.13 -23.87 -45.72
CA SER A 2 -7.05 -23.99 -44.26
C SER A 2 -6.48 -22.68 -43.73
N HIS A 3 -7.22 -22.01 -42.85
CA HIS A 3 -6.71 -20.85 -42.13
C HIS A 3 -5.48 -21.28 -41.30
N PRO A 4 -4.37 -20.52 -41.32
CA PRO A 4 -3.25 -20.78 -40.43
C PRO A 4 -3.75 -20.60 -38.99
N ALA A 5 -3.47 -21.58 -38.14
CA ALA A 5 -3.75 -21.49 -36.71
C ALA A 5 -3.05 -20.23 -36.16
N LEU A 6 -3.86 -19.26 -35.72
CA LEU A 6 -3.40 -18.14 -34.92
C LEU A 6 -2.57 -18.71 -33.77
N GLY A 7 -1.30 -18.32 -33.69
CA GLY A 7 -0.41 -18.73 -32.61
C GLY A 7 -1.09 -18.49 -31.26
N ALA A 8 -0.89 -19.41 -30.31
CA ALA A 8 -1.45 -19.25 -28.98
C ALA A 8 -1.05 -17.87 -28.41
N PRO A 9 -1.99 -17.15 -27.75
CA PRO A 9 -1.68 -15.88 -27.10
C PRO A 9 -0.46 -16.03 -26.19
N ILE A 10 0.42 -15.02 -26.20
CA ILE A 10 1.71 -15.03 -25.47
C ILE A 10 1.52 -15.41 -23.99
N TRP A 11 0.47 -14.89 -23.35
CA TRP A 11 0.14 -15.20 -21.95
C TRP A 11 -0.04 -16.69 -21.69
N ARG A 12 -0.59 -17.46 -22.64
CA ARG A 12 -0.80 -18.90 -22.43
C ARG A 12 0.53 -19.63 -22.19
N SER A 13 1.57 -19.26 -22.94
CA SER A 13 2.90 -19.83 -22.77
C SER A 13 3.50 -19.49 -21.40
N THR A 14 3.24 -18.29 -20.88
CA THR A 14 3.62 -17.90 -19.51
C THR A 14 2.96 -18.82 -18.49
N PHE A 15 1.64 -18.99 -18.59
CA PHE A 15 0.86 -19.80 -17.65
C PHE A 15 1.23 -21.30 -17.74
N GLU A 16 1.51 -21.83 -18.93
CA GLU A 16 2.03 -23.19 -19.11
C GLU A 16 3.37 -23.38 -18.37
N GLY A 17 4.26 -22.38 -18.43
CA GLY A 17 5.56 -22.39 -17.76
C GLY A 17 5.48 -22.51 -16.23
N VAL A 18 4.34 -22.12 -15.63
CA VAL A 18 4.07 -22.24 -14.18
C VAL A 18 3.04 -23.33 -13.85
N GLY A 19 2.78 -24.23 -14.80
CA GLY A 19 2.02 -25.46 -14.55
C GLY A 19 0.52 -25.41 -14.86
N PHE A 20 0.02 -24.32 -15.45
CA PHE A 20 -1.35 -24.30 -15.96
C PHE A 20 -1.52 -25.18 -17.19
N ARG A 21 -2.73 -25.72 -17.36
CA ARG A 21 -3.12 -26.54 -18.50
C ARG A 21 -4.42 -26.03 -19.10
N SER A 22 -4.59 -26.20 -20.40
CA SER A 22 -5.89 -25.89 -21.04
C SER A 22 -7.00 -26.74 -20.42
N SER A 23 -8.12 -26.11 -20.09
CA SER A 23 -9.28 -26.77 -19.46
C SER A 23 -10.29 -27.33 -20.47
N GLY A 24 -10.06 -27.12 -21.77
CA GLY A 24 -11.02 -27.46 -22.84
C GLY A 24 -12.25 -26.55 -22.91
N GLN A 25 -12.53 -25.75 -21.89
CA GLN A 25 -13.56 -24.72 -21.90
C GLN A 25 -13.00 -23.40 -22.46
N LEU A 26 -13.54 -22.94 -23.59
CA LEU A 26 -13.48 -21.54 -24.07
C LEU A 26 -12.12 -20.82 -23.91
N GLY A 27 -11.00 -21.52 -24.14
CA GLY A 27 -9.66 -20.92 -24.04
C GLY A 27 -9.17 -20.62 -22.62
N ALA A 28 -9.88 -21.09 -21.59
CA ALA A 28 -9.48 -20.97 -20.19
C ALA A 28 -8.38 -21.99 -19.83
N MET A 29 -7.47 -21.57 -18.96
CA MET A 29 -6.43 -22.42 -18.40
C MET A 29 -6.66 -22.64 -16.91
N ARG A 30 -6.24 -23.80 -16.40
CA ARG A 30 -6.37 -24.17 -14.99
C ARG A 30 -5.07 -24.69 -14.42
N ALA A 31 -4.80 -24.34 -13.17
CA ALA A 31 -3.79 -24.97 -12.34
C ALA A 31 -4.43 -25.36 -11.00
N ARG A 32 -3.77 -26.27 -10.31
CA ARG A 32 -4.13 -26.65 -8.96
C ARG A 32 -2.87 -26.70 -8.12
N VAL A 33 -2.88 -26.00 -7.00
CA VAL A 33 -1.84 -26.03 -5.97
C VAL A 33 -2.50 -26.58 -4.71
N GLU A 34 -2.23 -27.85 -4.42
CA GLU A 34 -2.87 -28.60 -3.34
C GLU A 34 -4.41 -28.58 -3.37
N ASP A 35 -5.08 -27.78 -2.54
CA ASP A 35 -6.54 -27.62 -2.47
C ASP A 35 -7.06 -26.30 -3.09
N VAL A 36 -6.16 -25.47 -3.63
CA VAL A 36 -6.49 -24.23 -4.34
C VAL A 36 -6.52 -24.50 -5.84
N ASP A 37 -7.71 -24.37 -6.42
CA ASP A 37 -7.91 -24.38 -7.87
C ASP A 37 -7.84 -22.94 -8.41
N ALA A 38 -7.02 -22.72 -9.43
CA ALA A 38 -6.90 -21.45 -10.13
C ALA A 38 -7.40 -21.60 -11.57
N THR A 39 -8.32 -20.74 -12.01
CA THR A 39 -8.79 -20.68 -13.39
C THR A 39 -8.48 -19.30 -13.96
N VAL A 40 -7.87 -19.25 -15.15
CA VAL A 40 -7.62 -18.00 -15.87
C VAL A 40 -8.35 -18.01 -17.21
N LEU A 41 -8.97 -16.89 -17.55
CA LEU A 41 -9.59 -16.64 -18.85
C LEU A 41 -9.33 -15.20 -19.30
N GLU A 42 -9.38 -14.95 -20.60
CA GLU A 42 -9.36 -13.59 -21.14
C GLU A 42 -10.78 -13.01 -21.04
N ASP A 43 -10.93 -11.85 -20.40
CA ASP A 43 -12.25 -11.28 -20.05
C ASP A 43 -12.92 -10.50 -21.19
N GLY A 44 -12.29 -10.49 -22.38
CA GLY A 44 -12.75 -9.76 -23.56
C GLY A 44 -12.48 -8.25 -23.50
N LEU A 45 -11.95 -7.74 -22.39
CA LEU A 45 -11.55 -6.33 -22.19
C LEU A 45 -10.03 -6.13 -22.35
N GLY A 46 -9.34 -7.13 -22.92
CA GLY A 46 -7.88 -7.11 -23.06
C GLY A 46 -7.15 -7.36 -21.75
N ARG A 47 -7.79 -8.04 -20.78
CA ARG A 47 -7.18 -8.49 -19.53
C ARG A 47 -7.44 -9.97 -19.30
N LEU A 48 -6.75 -10.53 -18.33
CA LEU A 48 -6.98 -11.87 -17.82
C LEU A 48 -7.74 -11.78 -16.51
N SER A 49 -8.85 -12.50 -16.41
CA SER A 49 -9.53 -12.77 -15.14
C SER A 49 -8.98 -14.07 -14.57
N MET A 50 -8.39 -13.99 -13.38
CA MET A 50 -7.84 -15.12 -12.65
C MET A 50 -8.66 -15.35 -11.38
N MET A 51 -9.41 -16.45 -11.37
CA MET A 51 -10.26 -16.84 -10.26
C MET A 51 -9.57 -17.93 -9.43
N PHE A 52 -9.49 -17.70 -8.12
CA PHE A 52 -9.00 -18.66 -7.15
C PHE A 52 -10.18 -19.25 -6.39
N THR A 53 -10.17 -20.56 -6.19
CA THR A 53 -11.20 -21.26 -5.42
C THR A 53 -10.55 -22.31 -4.54
N GLN A 54 -10.81 -22.24 -3.25
CA GLN A 54 -10.45 -23.27 -2.29
C GLN A 54 -11.73 -23.85 -1.69
N VAL A 55 -11.87 -25.18 -1.75
CA VAL A 55 -12.97 -25.89 -1.07
C VAL A 55 -12.35 -26.76 0.02
N GLY A 56 -12.06 -26.15 1.16
CA GLY A 56 -11.53 -26.81 2.34
C GLY A 56 -12.62 -27.40 3.23
N ARG A 57 -12.23 -28.23 4.22
CA ARG A 57 -13.17 -28.82 5.20
C ARG A 57 -13.78 -27.80 6.19
N ARG A 58 -13.20 -26.60 6.29
CA ARG A 58 -13.55 -25.57 7.31
C ARG A 58 -13.84 -24.18 6.74
N SER A 59 -13.43 -23.89 5.50
CA SER A 59 -13.66 -22.60 4.84
C SER A 59 -13.79 -22.80 3.32
N ALA A 60 -14.58 -21.94 2.69
CA ALA A 60 -14.67 -21.81 1.24
C ALA A 60 -14.17 -20.42 0.87
N MET A 61 -13.11 -20.36 0.07
CA MET A 61 -12.53 -19.12 -0.41
C MET A 61 -12.77 -19.02 -1.91
N GLN A 62 -13.32 -17.90 -2.37
CA GLN A 62 -13.41 -17.60 -3.79
C GLN A 62 -13.19 -16.10 -4.00
N TYR A 63 -12.23 -15.76 -4.86
CA TYR A 63 -11.98 -14.38 -5.25
C TYR A 63 -11.36 -14.33 -6.64
N GLU A 64 -11.46 -13.15 -7.26
CA GLU A 64 -11.03 -12.89 -8.62
C GLU A 64 -9.98 -11.78 -8.62
N VAL A 65 -8.97 -11.92 -9.48
CA VAL A 65 -7.91 -10.95 -9.68
C VAL A 65 -7.82 -10.67 -11.18
N ALA A 66 -7.87 -9.39 -11.54
CA ALA A 66 -7.57 -8.95 -12.90
C ALA A 66 -6.06 -8.86 -13.11
N VAL A 67 -5.56 -9.44 -14.19
CA VAL A 67 -4.13 -9.57 -14.50
C VAL A 67 -3.90 -9.10 -15.94
N PRO A 68 -2.83 -8.34 -16.23
CA PRO A 68 -2.57 -7.88 -17.59
C PRO A 68 -2.12 -9.03 -18.53
N LEU A 69 -2.32 -8.85 -19.84
CA LEU A 69 -1.97 -9.87 -20.86
C LEU A 69 -0.46 -10.12 -21.00
N ASP A 70 0.38 -9.19 -20.57
CA ASP A 70 1.84 -9.29 -20.59
C ASP A 70 2.43 -9.78 -19.26
N VAL A 71 1.60 -10.37 -18.39
CA VAL A 71 2.04 -10.94 -17.12
C VAL A 71 3.19 -11.94 -17.30
N THR A 72 4.14 -11.86 -16.38
CA THR A 72 5.32 -12.72 -16.35
C THR A 72 5.09 -14.00 -15.54
N ALA A 73 5.90 -15.03 -15.78
CA ALA A 73 5.82 -16.29 -15.04
C ALA A 73 6.03 -16.08 -13.53
N GLN A 74 6.92 -15.16 -13.15
CA GLN A 74 7.17 -14.81 -11.76
C GLN A 74 5.95 -14.17 -11.09
N GLN A 75 5.26 -13.24 -11.75
CA GLN A 75 4.04 -12.63 -11.22
C GLN A 75 2.92 -13.67 -11.06
N VAL A 76 2.73 -14.56 -12.03
CA VAL A 76 1.73 -15.65 -11.91
C VAL A 76 2.08 -16.59 -10.74
N ALA A 77 3.36 -16.93 -10.55
CA ALA A 77 3.80 -17.74 -9.42
C ALA A 77 3.56 -17.04 -8.07
N GLN A 78 3.81 -15.73 -7.99
CA GLN A 78 3.52 -14.93 -6.79
C GLN A 78 2.03 -14.87 -6.46
N LEU A 79 1.17 -14.74 -7.48
CA LEU A 79 -0.29 -14.78 -7.30
C LEU A 79 -0.75 -16.14 -6.77
N LEU A 80 -0.21 -17.24 -7.32
CA LEU A 80 -0.50 -18.60 -6.82
C LEU A 80 -0.03 -18.80 -5.38
N ALA A 81 1.19 -18.36 -5.06
CA ALA A 81 1.71 -18.42 -3.69
C ALA A 81 0.84 -17.62 -2.73
N SER A 82 0.45 -16.39 -3.10
CA SER A 82 -0.42 -15.54 -2.28
C SER A 82 -1.80 -16.17 -2.07
N ALA A 83 -2.36 -16.80 -3.10
CA ALA A 83 -3.63 -17.51 -2.99
C ALA A 83 -3.54 -18.71 -2.05
N PHE A 84 -2.46 -19.49 -2.17
CA PHE A 84 -2.18 -20.62 -1.29
C PHE A 84 -1.99 -20.18 0.16
N GLU A 85 -1.24 -19.11 0.41
CA GLU A 85 -1.04 -18.57 1.76
C GLU A 85 -2.36 -18.09 2.41
N ARG A 86 -3.25 -17.47 1.62
CA ARG A 86 -4.58 -17.08 2.10
C ARG A 86 -5.47 -18.29 2.41
N ALA A 87 -5.34 -19.34 1.61
CA ALA A 87 -6.06 -20.60 1.78
C ALA A 87 -5.56 -21.43 2.97
N HIS A 88 -4.29 -21.26 3.34
CA HIS A 88 -3.60 -22.01 4.40
C HIS A 88 -2.87 -21.08 5.38
N PRO A 89 -3.59 -20.30 6.20
CA PRO A 89 -2.95 -19.44 7.20
C PRO A 89 -2.02 -20.21 8.14
N GLU A 90 -2.26 -21.51 8.38
CA GLU A 90 -1.40 -22.40 9.16
C GLU A 90 -0.03 -22.69 8.52
N THR A 91 0.12 -22.55 7.20
CA THR A 91 1.44 -22.70 6.55
C THR A 91 2.35 -21.50 6.86
N ARG A 92 1.77 -20.35 7.21
CA ARG A 92 2.48 -19.19 7.78
C ARG A 92 3.17 -19.57 9.10
N GLU A 93 2.51 -20.33 9.95
CA GLU A 93 3.05 -20.77 11.25
C GLU A 93 4.29 -21.68 11.14
N LYS A 94 4.52 -22.31 9.97
CA LYS A 94 5.69 -23.19 9.75
C LYS A 94 6.87 -22.51 9.05
N SER A 95 6.65 -21.45 8.28
CA SER A 95 7.74 -20.78 7.53
C SER A 95 8.22 -19.48 8.15
N THR A 96 7.44 -18.85 9.03
CA THR A 96 7.94 -17.84 9.95
C THR A 96 7.98 -18.50 11.32
N ALA A 97 9.16 -18.63 11.92
CA ALA A 97 9.23 -18.83 13.36
C ALA A 97 8.29 -17.79 13.98
N PRO A 98 7.34 -18.19 14.87
CA PRO A 98 6.47 -17.22 15.49
C PRO A 98 7.38 -16.20 16.18
N ASP A 99 7.22 -14.94 15.80
CA ASP A 99 7.52 -13.84 16.71
C ASP A 99 6.89 -14.25 18.06
N SER A 100 7.68 -14.17 19.12
CA SER A 100 7.46 -14.88 20.38
C SER A 100 5.99 -14.85 20.84
N PRO A 101 5.49 -15.81 21.66
CA PRO A 101 4.12 -15.78 22.20
C PRO A 101 3.70 -14.44 22.86
N ALA A 102 4.65 -13.55 23.17
CA ALA A 102 4.39 -12.17 23.60
C ALA A 102 3.91 -11.20 22.48
N GLU A 103 3.86 -11.61 21.22
CA GLU A 103 3.37 -10.81 20.08
C GLU A 103 1.98 -11.25 19.59
N GLN A 104 1.46 -12.37 20.10
CA GLN A 104 0.07 -12.76 19.89
C GLN A 104 -0.86 -11.73 20.53
N GLY A 105 -1.80 -11.18 19.76
CA GLY A 105 -2.71 -10.13 20.21
C GLY A 105 -2.18 -8.70 20.07
N ARG A 106 -1.00 -8.52 19.47
CA ARG A 106 -0.43 -7.19 19.19
C ARG A 106 -0.49 -6.86 17.70
N VAL A 107 -0.51 -5.56 17.42
CA VAL A 107 -0.44 -4.95 16.10
C VAL A 107 0.93 -4.30 15.94
N ARG A 108 1.69 -4.75 14.95
CA ARG A 108 2.97 -4.17 14.57
C ARG A 108 2.78 -3.05 13.55
N VAL A 109 3.45 -1.94 13.79
CA VAL A 109 3.52 -0.79 12.89
C VAL A 109 4.94 -0.22 12.90
N GLY A 110 5.69 -0.51 11.84
CA GLY A 110 7.12 -0.37 11.79
C GLY A 110 7.78 -1.13 12.95
N GLY A 111 8.55 -0.40 13.75
CA GLY A 111 9.20 -0.93 14.96
C GLY A 111 8.37 -0.83 16.24
N ALA A 112 7.11 -0.37 16.17
CA ALA A 112 6.22 -0.31 17.33
C ALA A 112 5.32 -1.55 17.37
N LEU A 113 5.07 -2.02 18.59
CA LEU A 113 4.08 -3.06 18.90
C LEU A 113 3.03 -2.46 19.82
N VAL A 114 1.77 -2.59 19.46
CA VAL A 114 0.62 -2.02 20.16
C VAL A 114 -0.35 -3.15 20.50
N GLU A 115 -0.97 -3.14 21.68
CA GLU A 115 -2.05 -4.10 21.95
C GLU A 115 -3.19 -3.91 20.94
N ARG A 116 -3.76 -4.99 20.41
CA ARG A 116 -4.81 -4.92 19.38
C ARG A 116 -5.98 -4.05 19.83
N GLU A 117 -6.48 -4.27 21.04
CA GLU A 117 -7.59 -3.48 21.60
C GLU A 117 -7.25 -1.99 21.61
N GLN A 118 -6.03 -1.63 22.01
CA GLN A 118 -5.59 -0.24 22.02
C GLN A 118 -5.52 0.38 20.61
N ALA A 119 -5.05 -0.38 19.61
CA ALA A 119 -5.02 0.08 18.22
C ALA A 119 -6.44 0.37 17.68
N PHE A 120 -7.41 -0.49 18.00
CA PHE A 120 -8.82 -0.28 17.65
C PHE A 120 -9.44 0.91 18.38
N GLU A 121 -9.12 1.11 19.66
CA GLU A 121 -9.55 2.30 20.40
C GLU A 121 -9.03 3.58 19.76
N TRP A 122 -7.74 3.62 19.41
CA TRP A 122 -7.14 4.77 18.73
C TRP A 122 -7.80 5.06 17.39
N ALA A 123 -8.04 4.04 16.57
CA ALA A 123 -8.74 4.20 15.30
C ALA A 123 -10.18 4.69 15.50
N ARG A 124 -10.92 4.11 16.46
CA ARG A 124 -12.29 4.53 16.77
C ARG A 124 -12.35 5.97 17.28
N GLU A 125 -11.43 6.37 18.16
CA GLU A 125 -11.33 7.75 18.64
C GLU A 125 -11.03 8.71 17.47
N TYR A 126 -10.13 8.33 16.56
CA TYR A 126 -9.79 9.16 15.39
C TYR A 126 -10.95 9.29 14.40
N LEU A 127 -11.67 8.21 14.14
CA LEU A 127 -12.71 8.13 13.09
C LEU A 127 -14.10 8.56 13.57
N THR A 128 -14.41 8.38 14.85
CA THR A 128 -15.75 8.66 15.40
C THR A 128 -15.76 9.65 16.55
N GLY A 129 -14.59 10.04 17.05
CA GLY A 129 -14.48 10.93 18.20
C GLY A 129 -15.05 12.32 17.93
N SER A 130 -15.51 12.98 18.99
CA SER A 130 -16.02 14.36 18.94
C SER A 130 -14.91 15.42 18.84
N SER A 131 -13.64 15.00 18.92
CA SER A 131 -12.47 15.87 18.75
C SER A 131 -12.29 16.23 17.28
N ALA A 132 -11.78 17.43 17.00
CA ALA A 132 -11.48 17.89 15.64
C ALA A 132 -10.25 17.18 15.04
N TRP A 133 -10.38 15.87 14.79
CA TRP A 133 -9.41 15.09 14.04
C TRP A 133 -9.49 15.44 12.55
N ALA A 134 -8.50 14.97 11.79
CA ALA A 134 -8.50 15.21 10.35
C ALA A 134 -9.53 14.37 9.61
N TYR A 135 -9.99 13.24 10.16
CA TYR A 135 -11.14 12.53 9.63
C TYR A 135 -12.45 13.19 10.12
N PRO A 136 -13.46 13.37 9.26
CA PRO A 136 -13.47 13.03 7.83
C PRO A 136 -12.90 14.16 6.94
N ALA A 137 -12.56 15.32 7.49
CA ALA A 137 -12.23 16.53 6.74
C ALA A 137 -11.17 16.35 5.64
N TYR A 138 -10.10 15.59 5.89
CA TYR A 138 -9.03 15.32 4.92
C TYR A 138 -9.43 14.24 3.92
N ASP A 139 -10.02 13.15 4.39
CA ASP A 139 -10.37 11.97 3.62
C ASP A 139 -11.57 12.24 2.67
N ALA A 140 -12.51 13.09 3.10
CA ALA A 140 -13.69 13.52 2.32
C ALA A 140 -13.45 14.81 1.51
N TYR A 141 -12.25 15.39 1.57
CA TYR A 141 -12.00 16.67 0.90
C TYR A 141 -12.13 16.49 -0.62
N ASP A 142 -13.17 17.09 -1.20
CA ASP A 142 -13.37 17.15 -2.63
C ASP A 142 -12.71 18.42 -3.20
N ALA A 143 -11.55 18.25 -3.83
CA ALA A 143 -10.86 19.31 -4.55
C ALA A 143 -11.45 19.56 -5.95
N ARG A 144 -12.51 18.82 -6.33
CA ARG A 144 -13.14 18.77 -7.66
C ARG A 144 -12.14 18.47 -8.76
N SER A 145 -11.28 17.49 -8.49
CA SER A 145 -10.17 17.11 -9.36
C SER A 145 -10.13 15.60 -9.57
N ALA A 146 -9.78 15.18 -10.78
CA ALA A 146 -9.62 13.77 -11.11
C ALA A 146 -8.53 13.13 -10.24
N PRO A 147 -8.57 11.80 -10.02
CA PRO A 147 -7.55 11.10 -9.23
C PRO A 147 -6.12 11.31 -9.75
N ASP A 148 -5.92 11.52 -11.04
CA ASP A 148 -4.62 11.76 -11.68
C ASP A 148 -4.32 13.27 -11.91
N SER A 149 -5.24 14.17 -11.58
CA SER A 149 -5.05 15.62 -11.67
C SER A 149 -4.73 16.24 -10.31
N ILE A 150 -3.81 17.20 -10.24
CA ILE A 150 -3.50 17.96 -9.03
C ILE A 150 -3.90 19.42 -9.26
N GLU A 151 -5.00 19.84 -8.64
CA GLU A 151 -5.46 21.23 -8.72
C GLU A 151 -4.90 22.10 -7.59
N ASP A 152 -5.10 23.42 -7.67
CA ASP A 152 -4.64 24.35 -6.62
C ASP A 152 -5.18 23.99 -5.24
N ALA A 153 -6.42 23.50 -5.17
CA ALA A 153 -7.05 23.03 -3.94
C ALA A 153 -6.32 21.82 -3.32
N ASP A 154 -5.78 20.91 -4.15
CA ASP A 154 -5.01 19.76 -3.68
C ASP A 154 -3.70 20.19 -3.03
N LEU A 155 -3.05 21.24 -3.54
CA LEU A 155 -1.81 21.77 -2.99
C LEU A 155 -1.99 22.39 -1.59
N LEU A 156 -3.22 22.78 -1.24
CA LEU A 156 -3.58 23.35 0.06
C LEU A 156 -4.11 22.32 1.05
N ALA A 157 -4.50 21.14 0.58
CA ALA A 157 -5.05 20.05 1.40
C ALA A 157 -4.18 19.62 2.61
N PRO A 158 -2.83 19.72 2.59
CA PRO A 158 -2.02 19.39 3.77
C PRO A 158 -2.39 20.16 5.05
N VAL A 159 -3.01 21.34 4.94
CA VAL A 159 -3.53 22.10 6.11
C VAL A 159 -4.56 21.29 6.90
N LEU A 160 -5.35 20.46 6.24
CA LEU A 160 -6.36 19.60 6.88
C LEU A 160 -5.74 18.52 7.77
N LEU A 161 -4.46 18.20 7.56
CA LEU A 161 -3.64 17.35 8.41
C LEU A 161 -2.66 18.17 9.26
N ASN A 162 -3.07 19.37 9.71
CA ASN A 162 -2.31 20.24 10.60
C ASN A 162 -0.90 20.62 10.11
N VAL A 163 -0.70 20.73 8.79
CA VAL A 163 0.52 21.36 8.27
C VAL A 163 0.39 22.89 8.41
N HIS A 164 0.99 23.43 9.46
CA HIS A 164 0.88 24.87 9.78
C HIS A 164 1.80 25.79 8.96
N ARG A 165 2.72 25.24 8.16
CA ARG A 165 3.76 26.01 7.45
C ARG A 165 3.79 25.69 5.96
N LEU A 166 2.69 25.97 5.24
CA LEU A 166 2.71 25.98 3.79
C LEU A 166 3.02 27.40 3.30
N THR A 167 4.25 27.62 2.82
CA THR A 167 4.69 28.95 2.35
C THR A 167 4.24 29.20 0.91
N LEU A 168 4.20 30.47 0.47
CA LEU A 168 3.96 30.78 -0.95
C LEU A 168 5.05 30.20 -1.86
N LYS A 169 6.29 30.09 -1.37
CA LYS A 169 7.39 29.45 -2.12
C LYS A 169 7.11 27.96 -2.33
N ALA A 170 6.65 27.26 -1.29
CA ALA A 170 6.23 25.88 -1.39
C ALA A 170 5.08 25.71 -2.39
N TYR A 171 4.05 26.57 -2.29
CA TYR A 171 2.90 26.54 -3.20
C TYR A 171 3.30 26.72 -4.67
N TYR A 172 4.03 27.79 -5.01
CA TYR A 172 4.48 28.03 -6.38
C TYR A 172 5.49 26.98 -6.85
N GLY A 173 6.33 26.47 -5.97
CA GLY A 173 7.24 25.37 -6.27
C GLY A 173 6.51 24.08 -6.63
N LEU A 174 5.43 23.74 -5.91
CA LEU A 174 4.57 22.60 -6.22
C LEU A 174 3.82 22.80 -7.54
N GLN A 175 3.30 24.00 -7.80
CA GLN A 175 2.66 24.31 -9.09
C GLN A 175 3.62 24.08 -10.27
N GLN A 176 4.90 24.45 -10.14
CA GLN A 176 5.90 24.20 -11.18
C GLN A 176 6.18 22.72 -11.44
N GLN A 177 5.96 21.85 -10.45
CA GLN A 177 6.11 20.39 -10.58
C GLN A 177 4.81 19.66 -10.94
N ARG A 178 3.68 20.37 -11.04
CA ARG A 178 2.34 19.78 -11.25
C ARG A 178 2.31 18.78 -12.40
N ASN A 179 2.73 19.19 -13.60
CA ASN A 179 2.64 18.33 -14.79
C ASN A 179 3.42 17.02 -14.59
N ARG A 180 4.64 17.12 -14.06
CA ARG A 180 5.48 15.95 -13.76
C ARG A 180 4.84 15.02 -12.73
N LEU A 181 4.25 15.58 -11.67
CA LEU A 181 3.56 14.80 -10.65
C LEU A 181 2.31 14.09 -11.21
N GLN A 182 1.54 14.78 -12.05
CA GLN A 182 0.36 14.22 -12.72
C GLN A 182 0.72 13.11 -13.71
N GLU A 183 1.78 13.29 -14.50
CA GLU A 183 2.31 12.25 -15.39
C GLU A 183 2.68 10.98 -14.60
N CYS A 184 3.29 11.13 -13.43
CA CYS A 184 3.61 9.99 -12.56
C CYS A 184 2.36 9.38 -11.92
N LEU A 185 1.36 10.19 -11.51
CA LEU A 185 0.10 9.68 -10.95
C LEU A 185 -0.72 8.91 -12.00
N ALA A 186 -0.71 9.35 -13.25
CA ALA A 186 -1.40 8.68 -14.35
C ALA A 186 -0.86 7.26 -14.61
N ALA A 187 0.38 6.97 -14.22
CA ALA A 187 0.96 5.62 -14.29
C ALA A 187 0.51 4.70 -13.14
N ILE A 188 -0.18 5.22 -12.12
CA ILE A 188 -0.66 4.43 -10.98
C ILE A 188 -2.17 4.20 -11.15
N PRO A 189 -2.64 2.94 -11.18
CA PRO A 189 -4.07 2.63 -11.19
C PRO A 189 -4.80 3.33 -10.03
N GLU A 190 -6.04 3.76 -10.25
CA GLU A 190 -6.82 4.48 -9.23
C GLU A 190 -7.12 3.60 -8.01
N ASP A 191 -7.32 2.31 -8.25
CA ASP A 191 -7.59 1.26 -7.28
C ASP A 191 -6.31 0.55 -6.79
N ALA A 192 -5.13 1.11 -7.05
CA ALA A 192 -3.88 0.51 -6.62
C ALA A 192 -3.80 0.42 -5.08
N GLU A 193 -3.50 -0.77 -4.59
CA GLU A 193 -3.28 -1.04 -3.17
C GLU A 193 -1.83 -1.43 -2.90
N LEU A 194 -1.22 -0.78 -1.91
CA LEU A 194 0.15 -1.07 -1.52
C LEU A 194 0.30 -2.51 -1.02
N ALA A 195 -0.74 -3.08 -0.40
CA ALA A 195 -0.74 -4.44 0.13
C ALA A 195 -0.59 -5.52 -0.97
N SER A 196 -1.09 -5.25 -2.19
CA SER A 196 -0.99 -6.17 -3.34
C SER A 196 0.13 -5.80 -4.33
N ALA A 197 0.80 -4.66 -4.12
CA ALA A 197 1.83 -4.17 -5.03
C ALA A 197 3.08 -5.08 -5.04
N GLY A 198 3.57 -5.42 -6.22
CA GLY A 198 4.90 -5.99 -6.44
C GLY A 198 6.01 -4.95 -6.29
N ASP A 199 7.28 -5.37 -6.36
CA ASP A 199 8.42 -4.45 -6.24
C ASP A 199 8.51 -3.49 -7.43
N ASP A 200 8.19 -3.96 -8.63
CA ASP A 200 8.19 -3.15 -9.86
C ASP A 200 7.09 -2.08 -9.84
N ASP A 201 5.99 -2.33 -9.13
CA ASP A 201 4.87 -1.39 -8.99
C ASP A 201 5.27 -0.16 -8.14
N LEU A 202 6.37 -0.22 -7.38
CA LEU A 202 6.81 0.89 -6.52
C LEU A 202 7.60 1.96 -7.27
N GLU A 203 7.92 1.75 -8.54
CA GLU A 203 8.67 2.68 -9.36
C GLU A 203 7.99 4.08 -9.48
N PRO A 204 6.68 4.19 -9.71
CA PRO A 204 5.98 5.47 -9.65
C PRO A 204 6.13 6.21 -8.31
N ILE A 205 6.19 5.52 -7.17
CA ILE A 205 6.45 6.14 -5.86
C ILE A 205 7.84 6.78 -5.87
N ARG A 206 8.85 6.07 -6.39
CA ARG A 206 10.21 6.61 -6.54
C ARG A 206 10.20 7.92 -7.33
N LEU A 207 9.54 7.92 -8.49
CA LEU A 207 9.50 9.08 -9.40
C LEU A 207 8.75 10.27 -8.81
N LEU A 208 7.62 10.02 -8.14
CA LEU A 208 6.83 11.04 -7.47
C LEU A 208 7.63 11.80 -6.42
N PHE A 209 8.40 11.10 -5.58
CA PHE A 209 9.18 11.73 -4.52
C PHE A 209 10.56 12.20 -4.97
N ALA A 210 11.07 11.76 -6.13
CA ALA A 210 12.33 12.24 -6.70
C ALA A 210 12.29 13.74 -7.10
N VAL A 211 11.12 14.38 -7.14
CA VAL A 211 11.01 15.85 -7.30
C VAL A 211 11.60 16.61 -6.10
N LEU A 212 11.74 15.96 -4.95
CA LEU A 212 12.33 16.55 -3.74
C LEU A 212 13.86 16.35 -3.69
N ASP A 213 14.42 15.53 -4.57
CA ASP A 213 15.86 15.38 -4.71
C ASP A 213 16.48 16.63 -5.34
N ALA A 214 17.78 16.83 -5.12
CA ALA A 214 18.49 18.06 -5.50
C ALA A 214 18.18 18.49 -6.96
N PRO A 215 17.75 19.74 -7.22
CA PRO A 215 17.74 20.89 -6.28
C PRO A 215 16.55 20.95 -5.32
N GLY A 216 15.55 20.08 -5.47
CA GLY A 216 14.35 19.99 -4.65
C GLY A 216 13.34 21.11 -4.92
N ILE A 217 12.23 21.07 -4.18
CA ILE A 217 11.20 22.12 -4.20
C ILE A 217 11.37 22.97 -2.92
N PRO A 218 11.54 24.31 -3.03
CA PRO A 218 11.72 25.18 -1.87
C PRO A 218 10.61 25.01 -0.83
N ASP A 219 10.99 24.88 0.44
CA ASP A 219 10.09 24.72 1.60
C ASP A 219 9.14 23.50 1.55
N VAL A 220 9.34 22.57 0.61
CA VAL A 220 8.58 21.31 0.55
C VAL A 220 9.47 20.16 1.01
N GLN A 221 8.93 19.36 1.92
CA GLN A 221 9.54 18.15 2.43
C GLN A 221 8.63 16.96 2.13
N GLY A 222 9.12 15.73 2.36
CA GLY A 222 8.35 14.50 2.17
C GLY A 222 6.97 14.55 2.83
N THR A 223 6.83 15.18 4.00
CA THR A 223 5.55 15.31 4.69
C THR A 223 4.49 16.12 3.93
N ILE A 224 4.88 17.23 3.30
CA ILE A 224 3.93 18.05 2.53
C ILE A 224 3.51 17.29 1.27
N LEU A 225 4.50 16.77 0.53
CA LEU A 225 4.23 16.09 -0.73
C LEU A 225 3.43 14.80 -0.52
N ALA A 226 3.77 13.99 0.49
CA ALA A 226 3.04 12.77 0.81
C ALA A 226 1.56 13.04 1.12
N LYS A 227 1.24 14.12 1.85
CA LYS A 227 -0.14 14.48 2.16
C LYS A 227 -0.95 14.91 0.93
N ILE A 228 -0.32 15.50 -0.07
CA ILE A 228 -0.98 15.83 -1.34
C ILE A 228 -1.22 14.55 -2.15
N LEU A 229 -0.17 13.75 -2.32
CA LEU A 229 -0.19 12.56 -3.18
C LEU A 229 -1.04 11.43 -2.60
N HIS A 230 -1.03 11.23 -1.28
CA HIS A 230 -1.86 10.21 -0.62
C HIS A 230 -3.34 10.41 -0.90
N ARG A 231 -3.85 11.66 -0.95
CA ARG A 231 -5.25 11.90 -1.33
C ARG A 231 -5.60 11.43 -2.73
N LYS A 232 -4.61 11.38 -3.63
CA LYS A 232 -4.78 10.93 -5.01
C LYS A 232 -4.73 9.41 -5.14
N ARG A 233 -3.96 8.74 -4.28
CA ARG A 233 -3.86 7.27 -4.24
C ARG A 233 -3.79 6.78 -2.79
N PRO A 234 -4.91 6.84 -2.03
CA PRO A 234 -4.89 6.56 -0.60
C PRO A 234 -4.57 5.10 -0.28
N GLY A 235 -4.85 4.18 -1.20
CA GLY A 235 -4.46 2.77 -1.08
C GLY A 235 -2.97 2.51 -1.31
N PHE A 236 -2.26 3.41 -1.98
CA PHE A 236 -0.94 3.13 -2.55
C PHE A 236 0.19 3.98 -1.98
N ILE A 237 -0.02 5.28 -1.81
CA ILE A 237 1.05 6.24 -1.51
C ILE A 237 1.16 6.42 0.01
N PRO A 238 2.31 6.11 0.64
CA PRO A 238 2.51 6.31 2.07
C PRO A 238 2.33 7.76 2.54
N LEU A 239 1.66 7.93 3.68
CA LEU A 239 1.80 9.15 4.48
C LEU A 239 3.10 9.13 5.28
N TYR A 240 3.65 10.32 5.55
CA TYR A 240 4.89 10.45 6.30
C TYR A 240 4.93 11.74 7.11
N ASP A 241 5.19 11.62 8.40
CA ASP A 241 5.49 12.72 9.30
C ASP A 241 6.43 12.28 10.43
N GLU A 242 6.64 13.13 11.43
CA GLU A 242 7.50 12.80 12.57
C GLU A 242 6.98 11.60 13.39
N ARG A 243 5.65 11.39 13.46
CA ARG A 243 5.08 10.25 14.19
C ARG A 243 5.33 8.96 13.42
N VAL A 244 5.08 8.94 12.11
CA VAL A 244 5.40 7.81 11.23
C VAL A 244 6.91 7.53 11.25
N ARG A 245 7.75 8.57 11.18
CA ARG A 245 9.21 8.46 11.29
C ARG A 245 9.64 7.75 12.57
N ARG A 246 9.00 8.02 13.71
CA ARG A 246 9.34 7.34 14.99
C ARG A 246 9.05 5.85 14.94
N CYS A 247 7.97 5.44 14.29
CA CYS A 247 7.66 4.03 14.08
C CYS A 247 8.65 3.36 13.12
N TYR A 248 8.94 4.00 12.00
CA TYR A 248 9.63 3.35 10.89
C TYR A 248 11.15 3.55 10.85
N GLN A 249 11.70 4.60 11.47
CA GLN A 249 13.13 4.93 11.40
C GLN A 249 13.87 5.01 12.74
N VAL A 250 13.20 5.41 13.83
CA VAL A 250 13.87 5.76 15.09
C VAL A 250 13.61 4.75 16.21
N GLY A 251 12.51 3.99 16.14
CA GLY A 251 12.19 2.96 17.13
C GLY A 251 13.26 1.87 17.26
N PRO A 252 13.34 1.19 18.42
CA PRO A 252 14.35 0.14 18.67
C PRO A 252 14.25 -1.05 17.71
N ARG A 253 13.07 -1.26 17.10
CA ARG A 253 12.82 -2.28 16.07
C ARG A 253 12.48 -1.66 14.71
N ALA A 254 12.81 -0.39 14.51
CA ALA A 254 12.47 0.32 13.28
C ALA A 254 13.07 -0.39 12.05
N PRO A 255 12.26 -0.75 11.05
CA PRO A 255 12.73 -1.53 9.89
C PRO A 255 13.60 -0.70 8.94
N LEU A 256 13.58 0.63 9.02
CA LEU A 256 14.28 1.51 8.08
C LEU A 256 15.42 2.27 8.77
N PRO A 257 16.68 1.86 8.57
CA PRO A 257 17.80 2.59 9.15
C PRO A 257 17.88 4.01 8.57
N VAL A 258 18.13 5.00 9.44
CA VAL A 258 18.39 6.38 9.03
C VAL A 258 19.68 6.42 8.23
N ARG A 259 19.60 6.87 6.96
CA ARG A 259 20.76 7.07 6.08
C ARG A 259 20.85 8.53 5.67
N ARG A 260 21.96 9.17 6.02
CA ARG A 260 22.23 10.56 5.62
C ARG A 260 22.40 10.62 4.10
N GLY A 261 21.74 11.59 3.47
CA GLY A 261 21.84 11.82 2.02
C GLY A 261 21.11 10.80 1.15
N ARG A 262 20.25 9.94 1.72
CA ARG A 262 19.37 9.08 0.91
C ARG A 262 18.42 9.98 0.09
N PRO A 263 18.32 9.78 -1.24
CA PRO A 263 17.30 10.44 -2.06
C PRO A 263 15.89 10.17 -1.53
N TRP A 264 15.00 11.15 -1.65
CA TRP A 264 13.60 11.05 -1.26
C TRP A 264 12.87 9.95 -2.01
N GLY A 265 13.12 9.80 -3.32
CA GLY A 265 12.54 8.71 -4.11
C GLY A 265 12.89 7.34 -3.53
N GLU A 266 14.17 7.09 -3.25
CA GLU A 266 14.63 5.83 -2.65
C GLU A 266 14.09 5.65 -1.22
N PHE A 267 14.00 6.74 -0.46
CA PHE A 267 13.43 6.69 0.88
C PHE A 267 11.97 6.24 0.88
N PHE A 268 11.14 6.81 0.01
CA PHE A 268 9.71 6.47 -0.04
C PHE A 268 9.44 5.07 -0.60
N VAL A 269 10.28 4.55 -1.51
CA VAL A 269 10.21 3.13 -1.89
C VAL A 269 10.50 2.24 -0.68
N ALA A 270 11.56 2.52 0.07
CA ALA A 270 11.87 1.74 1.25
C ALA A 270 10.76 1.83 2.32
N LEU A 271 10.16 3.01 2.50
CA LEU A 271 9.00 3.20 3.37
C LEU A 271 7.79 2.38 2.92
N ALA A 272 7.47 2.43 1.63
CA ALA A 272 6.38 1.67 1.03
C ALA A 272 6.58 0.16 1.22
N MET A 273 7.79 -0.37 1.02
CA MET A 273 8.10 -1.79 1.27
C MET A 273 7.90 -2.18 2.74
N ALA A 274 8.33 -1.34 3.69
CA ALA A 274 8.15 -1.61 5.11
C ALA A 274 6.67 -1.58 5.52
N MET A 275 5.91 -0.59 5.04
CA MET A 275 4.47 -0.50 5.29
C MET A 275 3.72 -1.66 4.63
N ARG A 276 4.06 -2.02 3.38
CA ARG A 276 3.50 -3.19 2.69
C ARG A 276 3.69 -4.45 3.51
N LYS A 277 4.87 -4.66 4.10
CA LYS A 277 5.13 -5.80 4.97
C LYS A 277 4.16 -5.85 6.16
N ASP A 278 3.97 -4.73 6.86
CA ASP A 278 3.04 -4.69 8.00
C ASP A 278 1.58 -4.90 7.57
N LEU A 279 1.19 -4.37 6.40
CA LEU A 279 -0.13 -4.59 5.80
C LEU A 279 -0.37 -6.07 5.46
N VAL A 280 0.58 -6.71 4.78
CA VAL A 280 0.48 -8.13 4.38
C VAL A 280 0.56 -9.06 5.60
N ASP A 281 1.41 -8.73 6.57
CA ASP A 281 1.60 -9.55 7.77
C ASP A 281 0.36 -9.59 8.66
N GLN A 282 -0.45 -8.54 8.64
CA GLN A 282 -1.59 -8.38 9.56
C GLN A 282 -2.86 -7.92 8.83
N TYR A 283 -3.05 -8.39 7.59
CA TYR A 283 -4.10 -7.93 6.67
C TYR A 283 -5.49 -7.84 7.33
N ASP A 284 -5.96 -8.93 7.94
CA ASP A 284 -7.30 -8.99 8.56
C ASP A 284 -7.47 -7.92 9.64
N THR A 285 -6.41 -7.62 10.39
CA THR A 285 -6.43 -6.58 11.42
C THR A 285 -6.61 -5.20 10.81
N TRP A 286 -5.90 -4.90 9.72
CA TRP A 286 -6.02 -3.61 9.05
C TRP A 286 -7.35 -3.46 8.34
N ALA A 287 -7.91 -4.54 7.79
CA ALA A 287 -9.23 -4.56 7.19
C ALA A 287 -10.30 -4.24 8.24
N GLU A 288 -10.27 -4.93 9.40
CA GLU A 288 -11.20 -4.65 10.50
C GLU A 288 -11.09 -3.22 11.03
N ILE A 289 -9.89 -2.61 11.06
CA ILE A 289 -9.71 -1.21 11.44
C ILE A 289 -10.26 -0.27 10.37
N ALA A 290 -10.03 -0.56 9.09
CA ALA A 290 -10.54 0.24 7.98
C ALA A 290 -12.09 0.25 7.96
N ASP A 291 -12.71 -0.90 8.27
CA ASP A 291 -14.17 -1.07 8.37
C ASP A 291 -14.81 -0.26 9.52
N LEU A 292 -14.02 0.33 10.43
CA LEU A 292 -14.54 1.27 11.43
C LEU A 292 -14.95 2.61 10.82
N ALA A 293 -14.40 2.97 9.65
CA ALA A 293 -14.82 4.16 8.93
C ALA A 293 -16.17 3.91 8.25
N SER A 294 -17.07 4.88 8.34
CA SER A 294 -18.43 4.76 7.79
C SER A 294 -18.59 5.52 6.49
N ASP A 295 -18.38 6.83 6.52
CA ASP A 295 -18.38 7.70 5.36
C ASP A 295 -17.47 8.92 5.62
N PRO A 296 -16.39 9.12 4.84
CA PRO A 296 -15.93 8.29 3.73
C PRO A 296 -15.22 7.00 4.19
N PRO A 297 -15.15 5.96 3.35
CA PRO A 297 -14.30 4.80 3.64
C PRO A 297 -12.81 5.20 3.64
N ILE A 298 -11.99 4.43 4.35
CA ILE A 298 -10.52 4.60 4.35
C ILE A 298 -9.84 3.35 3.79
N SER A 299 -8.63 3.52 3.24
CA SER A 299 -7.81 2.39 2.79
C SER A 299 -7.11 1.68 3.97
N LEU A 300 -6.61 0.48 3.73
CA LEU A 300 -5.76 -0.24 4.70
C LEU A 300 -4.51 0.58 5.08
N LEU A 301 -3.91 1.28 4.10
CA LEU A 301 -2.75 2.13 4.32
C LEU A 301 -3.07 3.33 5.20
N ARG A 302 -4.28 3.91 5.06
CA ARG A 302 -4.76 5.00 5.91
C ARG A 302 -5.07 4.51 7.33
N ALA A 303 -5.64 3.30 7.48
CA ALA A 303 -5.80 2.65 8.78
C ALA A 303 -4.46 2.45 9.50
N LEU A 304 -3.44 1.98 8.77
CA LEU A 304 -2.07 1.86 9.28
C LEU A 304 -1.50 3.21 9.72
N ASP A 305 -1.68 4.27 8.91
CA ASP A 305 -1.20 5.62 9.24
C ASP A 305 -1.83 6.17 10.53
N ILE A 306 -3.13 5.99 10.73
CA ILE A 306 -3.83 6.42 11.96
C ILE A 306 -3.21 5.76 13.21
N VAL A 307 -2.98 4.45 13.15
CA VAL A 307 -2.34 3.71 14.24
C VAL A 307 -0.88 4.12 14.41
N ALA A 308 -0.13 4.29 13.31
CA ALA A 308 1.26 4.76 13.33
C ALA A 308 1.39 6.14 13.99
N TRP A 309 0.46 7.04 13.69
CA TRP A 309 0.47 8.40 14.21
C TRP A 309 0.33 8.44 15.73
N ARG A 310 -0.55 7.60 16.30
CA ARG A 310 -0.73 7.43 17.75
C ARG A 310 0.43 6.65 18.38
N ALA A 311 0.93 5.61 17.73
CA ALA A 311 2.08 4.84 18.23
C ALA A 311 3.38 5.67 18.31
N GLY A 312 3.63 6.54 17.33
CA GLY A 312 4.70 7.55 17.38
C GLY A 312 4.40 8.73 18.33
N GLY A 313 3.14 8.78 18.77
CA GLY A 313 2.48 9.69 19.72
C GLY A 313 3.01 9.57 21.14
N ASP A 314 2.85 8.36 21.67
CA ASP A 314 2.73 8.05 23.09
C ASP A 314 4.06 7.72 23.79
N ARG A 315 5.20 8.06 23.18
CA ARG A 315 6.49 8.00 23.89
C ARG A 315 6.69 9.26 24.73
N SER A 316 6.56 9.11 26.04
CA SER A 316 7.04 10.10 27.02
C SER A 316 8.49 10.50 26.74
N PRO A 317 8.91 11.77 26.95
CA PRO A 317 10.26 12.25 26.68
C PRO A 317 11.41 11.60 27.46
N THR A 318 11.14 10.58 28.29
CA THR A 318 12.08 10.08 29.31
C THR A 318 13.11 9.08 28.77
N GLU A 319 13.07 8.72 27.48
CA GLU A 319 14.02 7.77 26.87
C GLU A 319 14.63 8.30 25.56
N LEU A 320 15.15 9.52 25.57
CA LEU A 320 16.14 9.95 24.58
C LEU A 320 17.47 10.19 25.32
N PRO A 321 18.54 9.40 25.08
CA PRO A 321 19.87 9.84 25.46
C PRO A 321 20.20 11.11 24.68
N ASP A 322 20.66 12.14 25.40
CA ASP A 322 21.07 13.42 24.85
C ASP A 322 21.96 13.24 23.61
N LEU A 323 21.50 13.73 22.47
CA LEU A 323 22.37 13.92 21.32
C LEU A 323 23.06 15.29 21.46
N PRO A 324 24.40 15.37 21.29
CA PRO A 324 25.14 16.60 21.39
C PRO A 324 24.75 17.55 20.25
N GLY A 325 24.56 18.82 20.59
CA GLY A 325 24.13 19.86 19.67
C GLY A 325 25.10 20.11 18.52
N THR A 326 24.52 20.44 17.37
CA THR A 326 25.13 21.20 16.27
C THR A 326 24.09 22.11 15.66
#